data_AF-A0A9P7DD85-F1
#
_entry.id   AF-A0A9P7DD85-F1
#
_cell.length_a   1.000
_cell.length_b   1.000
_cell.length_c   1.000
_cell.angle_alpha   90.00
_cell.angle_beta   90.00
_cell.angle_gamma   90.00
#
_symmetry.space_group_name_H-M   'P 1'
#
loop_
_entity.id
_entity.type
_entity.pdbx_description
1 polymer ?
#
loop_
_entity_poly.entity_id
_entity_poly.type
_entity_poly.pdbx_seq_one_letter_code
_entity_poly.pdbx_strand_id
1 'polypeptide(L)'
;FADVNGDRKSGRRTLPIVAPEGSRIYMLCVLPLLSFALTSIWSIGPLCSIFFISLGSWIGIRYFLYRDEINDQWSYRLYNVWVMGVHILPANGRLPVLAW
;
A
#
# COMPACT_ATOMS: atom_id res chain seq x y z
N PHE A 1 5.56 -3.27 11.41
CA PHE A 1 5.22 -4.24 10.38
C PHE A 1 4.78 -5.54 11.02
N ALA A 2 3.78 -6.22 10.45
CA ALA A 2 3.03 -7.27 11.16
C ALA A 2 3.86 -8.51 11.56
N ASP A 3 4.90 -8.90 10.81
CA ASP A 3 5.61 -10.18 11.02
C ASP A 3 7.10 -10.03 11.38
N VAL A 4 7.51 -8.88 11.92
CA VAL A 4 8.94 -8.61 12.22
C VAL A 4 9.51 -9.59 13.25
N ASN A 5 8.72 -9.94 14.26
CA ASN A 5 9.14 -10.85 15.33
C ASN A 5 9.28 -12.30 14.82
N GLY A 6 8.36 -12.75 13.96
CA GLY A 6 8.41 -14.07 13.33
C GLY A 6 9.59 -14.20 12.36
N ASP A 7 9.75 -13.21 11.49
CA ASP A 7 10.87 -13.14 10.55
C ASP A 7 12.23 -13.16 11.27
N ARG A 8 12.37 -12.38 12.35
CA ARG A 8 13.59 -12.33 13.16
C ARG A 8 13.91 -13.69 13.79
N LYS A 9 12.92 -14.37 14.39
CA LYS A 9 13.10 -15.71 14.97
C LYS A 9 13.51 -16.75 13.92
N SER A 10 13.04 -16.58 12.69
CA SER A 10 13.39 -17.44 11.55
C SER A 10 14.72 -17.08 10.88
N GLY A 11 15.46 -16.10 11.41
CA GLY A 11 16.75 -15.67 10.86
C GLY A 11 16.65 -14.84 9.57
N ARG A 12 15.46 -14.36 9.20
CA ARG A 12 15.26 -13.56 7.99
C ARG A 12 15.74 -12.12 8.17
N ARG A 13 16.23 -11.54 7.08
CA ARG A 13 16.66 -10.13 7.01
C ARG A 13 15.75 -9.36 6.06
N THR A 14 14.54 -9.03 6.53
CA THR A 14 13.58 -8.23 5.77
C THR A 14 13.87 -6.73 5.90
N LEU A 15 13.33 -5.92 4.99
CA LEU A 15 13.50 -4.45 5.01
C LEU A 15 13.19 -3.82 6.38
N PRO A 16 12.08 -4.18 7.06
CA PRO A 16 11.81 -3.68 8.41
C PRO A 16 12.82 -4.09 9.49
N ILE A 17 13.57 -5.18 9.29
CA ILE A 17 14.59 -5.65 10.24
C ILE A 17 15.92 -4.95 9.99
N VAL A 18 16.32 -4.82 8.72
CA VAL A 18 17.61 -4.25 8.32
C VAL A 18 17.58 -2.72 8.37
N ALA A 19 16.47 -2.10 7.96
CA ALA A 19 16.30 -0.65 7.90
C ALA A 19 14.89 -0.25 8.39
N PRO A 20 14.63 -0.25 9.71
CA PRO A 20 13.30 0.02 10.26
C PRO A 20 12.71 1.36 9.81
N GLU A 21 13.48 2.44 9.90
CA GLU A 21 13.04 3.78 9.47
C GLU A 21 12.92 3.87 7.94
N GLY A 22 13.91 3.33 7.22
CA GLY A 22 13.92 3.31 5.76
C GLY A 22 12.71 2.57 5.18
N SER A 23 12.29 1.47 5.80
CA SER A 23 11.11 0.71 5.38
C SER A 23 9.81 1.51 5.54
N ARG A 24 9.71 2.40 6.52
CA ARG A 24 8.53 3.27 6.72
C ARG A 24 8.50 4.40 5.70
N ILE A 25 9.64 5.04 5.44
CA ILE A 25 9.79 6.06 4.39
C ILE A 25 9.48 5.43 3.02
N TYR A 26 9.95 4.21 2.78
CA TYR A 26 9.64 3.46 1.57
C TYR A 26 8.13 3.31 1.39
N MET A 27 7.40 2.85 2.40
CA MET A 27 5.93 2.73 2.33
C MET A 27 5.25 4.09 2.11
N LEU A 28 5.71 5.15 2.76
CA LEU A 28 5.19 6.50 2.62
C LEU A 28 5.31 7.03 1.17
N CYS A 29 6.41 6.76 0.49
CA CYS A 29 6.66 7.26 -0.86
C CYS A 29 6.10 6.33 -1.95
N VAL A 30 6.29 5.02 -1.80
CA VAL A 30 6.01 4.04 -2.87
C VAL A 30 4.51 3.78 -3.03
N LEU A 31 3.74 3.76 -1.94
CA LEU A 31 2.29 3.52 -2.03
C LEU A 31 1.54 4.60 -2.84
N PRO A 32 1.71 5.92 -2.56
CA PRO A 32 1.11 6.96 -3.40
C PRO A 32 1.57 6.87 -4.85
N LEU A 33 2.88 6.66 -5.07
CA LEU A 33 3.47 6.63 -6.41
C LEU A 33 2.94 5.46 -7.23
N LEU A 34 2.88 4.27 -6.65
CA LEU A 34 2.27 3.11 -7.30
C LEU A 34 0.79 3.31 -7.54
N SER A 35 0.06 3.91 -6.60
CA SER A 35 -1.36 4.21 -6.78
C SER A 35 -1.58 5.12 -7.99
N PHE A 36 -0.79 6.18 -8.11
CA PHE A 36 -0.85 7.11 -9.23
C PHE A 36 -0.46 6.46 -10.57
N ALA A 37 0.61 5.66 -10.58
CA ALA A 37 1.04 4.94 -11.77
C ALA A 37 -0.02 3.95 -12.25
N LEU A 38 -0.60 3.16 -11.33
CA LEU A 38 -1.61 2.17 -11.65
C LEU A 38 -2.91 2.79 -12.17
N THR A 39 -3.40 3.86 -11.54
CA THR A 39 -4.61 4.54 -12.03
C THR A 39 -4.40 5.13 -13.42
N SER A 40 -3.19 5.60 -13.72
CA SER A 40 -2.81 6.12 -15.04
C SER A 40 -2.72 5.00 -16.10
N ILE A 41 -2.03 3.89 -15.76
CA ILE A 41 -1.86 2.73 -16.67
C ILE A 41 -3.21 2.11 -17.06
N TRP A 42 -4.15 2.04 -16.12
CA TRP A 42 -5.46 1.41 -16.32
C TRP A 42 -6.58 2.39 -16.70
N SER A 43 -6.21 3.64 -17.01
CA SER A 43 -7.14 4.70 -17.43
C SER A 43 -8.38 4.80 -16.53
N ILE A 44 -8.13 4.83 -15.22
CA ILE A 44 -9.18 4.99 -14.21
C ILE A 44 -9.66 6.45 -14.24
N GLY A 45 -10.96 6.66 -14.09
CA GLY A 45 -11.57 7.98 -14.04
C GLY A 45 -11.00 8.85 -12.91
N PRO A 46 -11.11 10.19 -13.02
CA PRO A 46 -10.47 11.11 -12.09
C PRO A 46 -10.96 10.95 -10.65
N LEU A 47 -12.26 10.71 -10.45
CA LEU A 47 -12.84 10.53 -9.12
C LEU A 47 -12.29 9.26 -8.46
N CYS A 48 -12.40 8.11 -9.15
CA CYS A 48 -11.87 6.84 -8.66
C CYS A 48 -10.36 6.89 -8.43
N SER A 49 -9.62 7.61 -9.28
CA SER A 49 -8.17 7.80 -9.12
C SER A 49 -7.83 8.57 -7.84
N ILE A 50 -8.53 9.67 -7.55
CA ILE A 50 -8.34 10.46 -6.31
C ILE A 50 -8.60 9.58 -5.08
N PHE A 51 -9.67 8.79 -5.08
CA PHE A 51 -9.96 7.87 -3.98
C PHE A 51 -8.87 6.81 -3.81
N PHE A 52 -8.37 6.23 -4.90
CA PHE A 52 -7.36 5.18 -4.82
C PHE A 52 -5.98 5.72 -4.37
N ILE A 53 -5.58 6.88 -4.90
CA ILE A 53 -4.33 7.55 -4.51
C ILE A 53 -4.39 8.03 -3.06
N SER A 54 -5.51 8.60 -2.63
CA SER A 54 -5.69 9.02 -1.22
C SER A 54 -5.67 7.83 -0.26
N LEU A 55 -6.26 6.69 -0.64
CA LEU A 55 -6.16 5.45 0.13
C LEU A 55 -4.71 4.98 0.28
N GLY A 56 -3.96 4.91 -0.83
CA GLY A 56 -2.54 4.52 -0.82
C GLY A 56 -1.70 5.47 0.06
N SER A 57 -1.95 6.77 -0.06
CA SER A 57 -1.27 7.81 0.73
C SER A 57 -1.60 7.71 2.21
N TRP A 58 -2.86 7.49 2.56
CA TRP A 58 -3.31 7.30 3.93
C TRP A 58 -2.63 6.09 4.58
N ILE A 59 -2.53 4.96 3.88
CA ILE A 59 -1.85 3.76 4.39
C ILE A 59 -0.35 4.03 4.60
N GLY A 60 0.31 4.70 3.64
CA GLY A 60 1.72 5.09 3.77
C GLY A 60 1.98 6.02 4.96
N ILE A 61 1.11 7.03 5.15
CA ILE A 61 1.15 7.94 6.31
C ILE A 61 0.95 7.18 7.62
N ARG A 62 -0.01 6.22 7.67
CA ARG A 62 -0.20 5.40 8.88
C ARG A 62 1.04 4.60 9.23
N TYR A 63 1.69 3.96 8.25
CA TYR A 63 2.96 3.24 8.47
C TYR A 63 4.10 4.16 8.92
N PHE A 64 4.08 5.43 8.54
CA PHE A 64 5.09 6.38 8.98
C PHE A 64 4.85 6.90 10.40
N LEU A 65 3.61 7.28 10.72
CA LEU A 65 3.24 7.90 12.00
C LEU A 65 3.14 6.88 13.14
N TYR A 66 2.46 5.76 12.91
CA TYR A 66 2.18 4.78 13.96
C TYR A 66 3.26 3.70 14.01
N ARG A 67 3.90 3.54 15.16
CA ARG A 67 5.06 2.65 15.37
C ARG A 67 4.77 1.46 16.27
N ASP A 68 3.51 1.29 16.66
CA ASP A 68 3.04 0.20 17.50
C ASP A 68 2.55 -1.01 16.67
N GLU A 69 2.68 -2.19 17.27
CA GLU A 69 2.36 -3.46 16.62
C GLU A 69 0.87 -3.58 16.25
N ILE A 70 -0.02 -3.03 17.08
CA ILE A 70 -1.47 -3.07 16.86
C ILE A 70 -1.84 -2.27 15.60
N ASN A 71 -1.36 -1.04 15.49
CA ASN A 71 -1.59 -0.21 14.30
C ASN A 71 -0.89 -0.77 13.06
N ASP A 72 0.26 -1.43 13.22
CA ASP A 72 0.93 -2.11 12.11
C ASP A 72 0.10 -3.29 11.56
N GLN A 73 -0.61 -4.04 12.43
CA GLN A 73 -1.55 -5.08 11.98
C GLN A 73 -2.76 -4.49 11.25
N TRP A 74 -3.32 -3.40 11.76
CA TRP A 74 -4.42 -2.71 11.06
C TRP A 74 -3.98 -2.11 9.72
N SER A 75 -2.78 -1.54 9.67
CA SER A 75 -2.20 -0.99 8.45
C SER A 75 -1.94 -2.09 7.44
N TYR A 76 -1.53 -3.28 7.89
CA TYR A 76 -1.37 -4.46 7.04
C TYR A 76 -2.70 -4.94 6.43
N ARG A 77 -3.79 -4.94 7.19
CA ARG A 77 -5.12 -5.25 6.65
C ARG A 77 -5.55 -4.25 5.58
N LEU A 78 -5.38 -2.94 5.83
CA LEU A 78 -5.69 -1.92 4.82
C LEU A 78 -4.79 -2.03 3.58
N TYR A 79 -3.50 -2.33 3.77
CA TYR A 79 -2.58 -2.59 2.68
C TYR A 79 -3.07 -3.76 1.80
N ASN A 80 -3.53 -4.87 2.40
CA ASN A 80 -4.08 -5.98 1.63
C ASN A 80 -5.37 -5.63 0.89
N VAL A 81 -6.23 -4.78 1.46
CA VAL A 81 -7.40 -4.23 0.75
C VAL A 81 -6.96 -3.39 -0.47
N TRP A 82 -5.92 -2.57 -0.30
CA TRP A 82 -5.32 -1.83 -1.41
C TRP A 82 -4.74 -2.77 -2.48
N VAL A 83 -4.00 -3.83 -2.09
CA VAL A 83 -3.46 -4.84 -3.02
C VAL A 83 -4.58 -5.56 -3.77
N MET A 84 -5.68 -5.91 -3.11
CA MET A 84 -6.85 -6.47 -3.76
C MET A 84 -7.41 -5.50 -4.82
N GLY A 85 -7.51 -4.21 -4.49
CA GLY A 85 -7.86 -3.16 -5.44
C GLY A 85 -6.92 -3.14 -6.65
N VAL A 86 -5.61 -3.19 -6.44
CA VAL A 86 -4.59 -3.26 -7.52
C VAL A 86 -4.87 -4.41 -8.49
N HIS A 87 -5.25 -5.60 -7.99
CA HIS A 87 -5.54 -6.76 -8.83
C HIS A 87 -6.85 -6.62 -9.61
N ILE A 88 -7.76 -5.76 -9.17
CA ILE A 88 -9.03 -5.48 -9.85
C ILE A 88 -8.85 -4.42 -10.95
N LEU A 89 -7.93 -3.46 -10.80
CA LEU A 89 -7.72 -2.37 -11.77
C LEU A 89 -7.56 -2.85 -13.24
N PRO A 90 -6.82 -3.93 -13.56
CA PRO A 90 -6.73 -4.47 -14.91
C PRO A 90 -8.07 -4.81 -15.57
N ALA A 91 -9.10 -5.13 -14.77
CA ALA A 91 -10.43 -5.39 -15.28
C ALA A 91 -11.04 -4.14 -15.93
N ASN A 92 -10.66 -2.93 -15.51
CA ASN A 92 -11.13 -1.69 -16.12
C ASN A 92 -10.72 -1.58 -17.61
N GLY A 93 -9.55 -2.11 -17.96
CA GLY A 93 -9.09 -2.17 -19.35
C GLY A 93 -9.93 -3.08 -20.24
N ARG A 94 -10.75 -3.97 -19.67
CA ARG A 94 -11.68 -4.85 -20.38
C ARG A 94 -13.12 -4.38 -20.28
N LEU A 95 -13.50 -3.85 -19.13
CA LEU A 95 -14.83 -3.37 -18.78
C LEU A 95 -14.67 -1.99 -18.14
N PRO A 96 -14.88 -0.88 -18.87
CA PRO A 96 -14.58 0.48 -18.41
C PRO A 96 -15.62 1.00 -17.39
N VAL A 97 -15.84 0.25 -16.31
CA VAL A 97 -16.80 0.56 -15.25
C VAL A 97 -16.30 1.67 -14.35
N LEU A 98 -14.98 1.86 -14.24
CA LEU A 98 -14.33 2.85 -13.37
C LEU A 98 -13.85 4.09 -14.14
N ALA A 99 -14.28 4.29 -15.38
CA ALA A 99 -13.84 5.39 -16.23
C ALA A 99 -14.52 6.75 -15.93
N TRP A 100 -15.47 6.78 -15.00
CA TRP A 100 -16.28 7.96 -14.64
C TRP A 100 -15.54 8.96 -13.74
#